data_AF-M3BX41-F1
#
_entry.id   AF-M3BX41-F1
#
_cell.length_a   1.000
_cell.length_b   1.000
_cell.length_c   1.000
_cell.angle_alpha   90.00
_cell.angle_beta   90.00
_cell.angle_gamma   90.00
#
_symmetry.space_group_name_H-M   'P 1'
#
loop_
_entity.id
_entity.type
_entity.pdbx_description
1 polymer ?
#
loop_
_entity_poly.entity_id
_entity_poly.type
_entity_poly.pdbx_seq_one_letter_code
_entity_poly.pdbx_strand_id
1 'polypeptide(L)'
;MNIGRKGSLRHKGNDSGSGIKHRFAMSSLRNVAGGGPELSKKLRLLIKTQNHAIGAFEQAGKESQSIASQLSEWGESTEDEAVSDISDKLGVLLAEIAEQEDLYAQNLEDSRGVLKQIRNTEASVAPTRTHKQKIQDEIQKLKYKEPESTKLVTLEQELVRAEAQSLVADAQLTNVTRQKFKEAYDVHTAAIIERAEKQILLAQQARRLVSLLDDTPTVPGEDRPAYLHAETGREILNDAEASLRGWQSSVEPIPSSAGSLGTNAMATHTIPDRTEHHASDAQRVEAMERAQEEELQQEQHQQHQQESLASATSSSEQPPYPPAIPTAQTTTATTTEPAVLTS
;
A
#
# COMPACT_ATOMS: atom_id res chain seq x y z
N MET A 1 12.88 9.36 75.77
CA MET A 1 13.08 9.80 74.37
C MET A 1 11.83 9.49 73.58
N ASN A 2 11.32 10.49 72.85
CA ASN A 2 10.25 10.38 71.87
C ASN A 2 10.52 9.26 70.85
N ILE A 3 9.46 8.63 70.33
CA ILE A 3 9.02 8.72 68.92
C ILE A 3 7.91 7.69 68.73
N GLY A 4 6.68 8.17 68.53
CA GLY A 4 5.59 7.35 68.01
C GLY A 4 5.73 7.11 66.51
N ARG A 5 5.04 6.09 66.01
CA ARG A 5 4.55 6.06 64.63
C ARG A 5 3.28 5.23 64.57
N LYS A 6 2.17 5.93 64.28
CA LYS A 6 0.94 5.35 63.75
C LYS A 6 1.22 4.88 62.31
N GLY A 7 0.84 3.66 61.99
CA GLY A 7 0.80 3.12 60.64
C GLY A 7 -0.57 2.50 60.39
N SER A 8 -1.37 3.22 59.60
CA SER A 8 -2.74 2.86 59.23
C SER A 8 -2.76 1.70 58.23
N LEU A 9 -3.48 0.63 58.56
CA LEU A 9 -3.88 -0.41 57.63
C LEU A 9 -5.03 0.13 56.78
N ARG A 10 -4.80 0.27 55.46
CA ARG A 10 -5.82 0.67 54.49
C ARG A 10 -6.08 -0.47 53.50
N HIS A 11 -7.37 -0.66 53.28
CA HIS A 11 -8.07 -1.77 52.65
C HIS A 11 -7.66 -2.02 51.18
N LYS A 12 -7.61 -3.29 50.79
CA LYS A 12 -7.46 -3.79 49.42
C LYS A 12 -8.84 -3.90 48.78
N GLY A 13 -9.19 -2.95 47.93
CA GLY A 13 -10.34 -3.03 47.03
C GLY A 13 -9.91 -3.68 45.71
N ASN A 14 -10.45 -4.85 45.43
CA ASN A 14 -10.29 -5.58 44.17
C ASN A 14 -11.42 -5.11 43.25
N ASP A 15 -11.10 -4.47 42.12
CA ASP A 15 -12.08 -4.24 41.06
C ASP A 15 -11.58 -4.84 39.76
N SER A 16 -12.35 -5.81 39.29
CA SER A 16 -12.15 -6.61 38.09
C SER A 16 -12.93 -5.99 36.94
N GLY A 17 -12.24 -5.45 35.95
CA GLY A 17 -12.83 -4.92 34.72
C GLY A 17 -12.01 -5.29 33.50
N SER A 18 -12.06 -6.55 33.09
CA SER A 18 -11.53 -7.01 31.80
C SER A 18 -12.50 -6.65 30.69
N GLY A 19 -12.08 -5.74 29.82
CA GLY A 19 -12.77 -5.36 28.59
C GLY A 19 -11.76 -4.74 27.64
N ILE A 20 -10.95 -5.58 26.99
CA ILE A 20 -9.97 -5.16 26.00
C ILE A 20 -10.73 -4.63 24.77
N LYS A 21 -10.95 -3.33 24.73
CA LYS A 21 -11.31 -2.60 23.50
C LYS A 21 -10.00 -2.13 22.87
N HIS A 22 -9.55 -2.80 21.82
CA HIS A 22 -8.45 -2.32 20.98
C HIS A 22 -8.83 -0.97 20.36
N ARG A 23 -8.46 0.12 21.05
CA ARG A 23 -8.45 1.46 20.49
C ARG A 23 -7.04 1.69 19.99
N PHE A 24 -6.89 1.93 18.69
CA PHE A 24 -5.63 2.43 18.11
C PHE A 24 -5.10 3.58 18.97
N ALA A 25 -3.98 3.33 19.66
CA ALA A 25 -3.41 4.28 20.60
C ALA A 25 -2.67 5.39 19.82
N MET A 26 -3.42 6.41 19.40
CA MET A 26 -2.91 7.70 18.91
C MET A 26 -2.30 8.54 20.05
N SER A 27 -1.39 7.95 20.85
CA SER A 27 -0.81 8.61 22.02
C SER A 27 0.67 8.98 21.87
N SER A 28 1.25 8.85 20.67
CA SER A 28 2.64 9.25 20.39
C SER A 28 2.75 10.57 19.62
N LEU A 29 2.01 11.60 20.04
CA LEU A 29 2.06 12.95 19.43
C LEU A 29 2.64 14.04 20.35
N ARG A 30 3.37 13.69 21.42
CA ARG A 30 4.10 14.68 22.22
C ARG A 30 5.44 14.17 22.72
N ASN A 31 6.47 14.56 21.97
CA ASN A 31 7.83 14.94 22.41
C ASN A 31 8.89 14.37 21.46
N VAL A 32 9.30 15.17 20.47
CA VAL A 32 10.62 15.02 19.84
C VAL A 32 11.29 16.40 19.75
N ALA A 33 11.86 16.80 20.88
CA ALA A 33 12.85 17.86 20.95
C ALA A 33 14.08 17.45 20.12
N GLY A 34 14.44 18.26 19.11
CA GLY A 34 15.66 18.08 18.33
C GLY A 34 15.56 18.55 16.88
N GLY A 35 15.48 19.86 16.63
CA GLY A 35 15.96 20.63 15.45
C GLY A 35 15.93 20.17 13.97
N GLY A 36 15.54 18.94 13.60
CA GLY A 36 15.39 18.52 12.21
C GLY A 36 14.00 18.80 11.63
N PRO A 37 13.82 18.77 10.29
CA PRO A 37 12.50 18.87 9.67
C PRO A 37 11.55 17.82 10.26
N GLU A 38 10.39 18.26 10.74
CA GLU A 38 9.41 17.47 11.50
C GLU A 38 9.04 16.15 10.80
N LEU A 39 8.97 16.15 9.47
CA LEU A 39 8.62 15.00 8.64
C LEU A 39 9.70 13.89 8.67
N SER A 40 10.97 14.27 8.51
CA SER A 40 12.11 13.33 8.50
C SER A 40 12.32 12.64 9.86
N LYS A 41 11.91 13.28 10.96
CA LYS A 41 11.95 12.66 12.29
C LYS A 41 10.92 11.54 12.42
N LYS A 42 9.71 11.76 11.89
CA LYS A 42 8.62 10.78 11.95
C LYS A 42 8.98 9.51 11.18
N LEU A 43 9.51 9.65 9.96
CA LEU A 43 9.95 8.49 9.18
C LEU A 43 11.15 7.77 9.83
N ARG A 44 12.10 8.51 10.42
CA ARG A 44 13.18 7.89 11.20
C ARG A 44 12.68 7.10 12.39
N LEU A 45 11.70 7.62 13.12
CA LEU A 45 11.07 6.91 14.23
C LEU A 45 10.36 5.64 13.73
N LEU A 46 9.62 5.72 12.64
CA LEU A 46 8.98 4.56 12.01
C LEU A 46 9.99 3.46 11.67
N ILE A 47 11.05 3.81 10.91
CA ILE A 47 12.12 2.87 10.53
C ILE A 47 12.81 2.28 11.76
N LYS A 48 12.99 3.09 12.81
CA LYS A 48 13.57 2.63 14.07
C LYS A 48 12.64 1.62 14.74
N THR A 49 11.36 1.93 14.90
CA THR A 49 10.39 1.02 15.53
C THR A 49 10.25 -0.29 14.75
N GLN A 50 10.21 -0.26 13.41
CA GLN A 50 10.22 -1.46 12.58
C GLN A 50 11.43 -2.35 12.86
N ASN A 51 12.62 -1.79 13.06
CA ASN A 51 13.80 -2.56 13.44
C ASN A 51 13.64 -3.32 14.76
N HIS A 52 12.91 -2.74 15.73
CA HIS A 52 12.65 -3.42 17.00
C HIS A 52 11.64 -4.54 16.81
N ALA A 53 10.63 -4.33 15.96
CA ALA A 53 9.66 -5.38 15.61
C ALA A 53 10.33 -6.55 14.87
N ILE A 54 11.20 -6.28 13.90
CA ILE A 54 11.99 -7.30 13.20
C ILE A 54 12.81 -8.12 14.19
N GLY A 55 13.56 -7.47 15.08
CA GLY A 55 14.33 -8.19 16.10
C GLY A 55 13.46 -9.01 17.07
N ALA A 56 12.21 -8.61 17.31
CA ALA A 56 11.26 -9.40 18.09
C ALA A 56 10.81 -10.67 17.33
N PHE A 57 10.59 -10.59 16.01
CA PHE A 57 10.28 -11.77 15.19
C PHE A 57 11.48 -12.73 15.07
N GLU A 58 12.69 -12.21 14.86
CA GLU A 58 13.92 -13.03 14.88
C GLU A 58 14.09 -13.77 16.21
N GLN A 59 13.84 -13.08 17.33
CA GLN A 59 13.92 -13.68 18.65
C GLN A 59 12.82 -14.73 18.85
N ALA A 60 11.59 -14.44 18.40
CA ALA A 60 10.49 -15.40 18.46
C ALA A 60 10.77 -16.66 17.64
N GLY A 61 11.38 -16.54 16.46
CA GLY A 61 11.83 -17.68 15.66
C GLY A 61 12.85 -18.54 16.42
N LYS A 62 13.88 -17.94 17.02
CA LYS A 62 14.89 -18.66 17.82
C LYS A 62 14.30 -19.37 19.03
N GLU A 63 13.40 -18.70 19.76
CA GLU A 63 12.72 -19.31 20.92
C GLU A 63 11.80 -20.45 20.47
N SER A 64 11.07 -20.28 19.37
CA SER A 64 10.18 -21.32 18.81
C SER A 64 10.97 -22.55 18.38
N GLN A 65 12.15 -22.37 17.77
CA GLN A 65 13.06 -23.46 17.43
C GLN A 65 13.53 -24.21 18.70
N SER A 66 13.86 -23.49 19.76
CA SER A 66 14.25 -24.10 21.03
C SER A 66 13.11 -24.88 21.68
N ILE A 67 11.88 -24.33 21.64
CA ILE A 67 10.67 -25.02 22.11
C ILE A 67 10.45 -26.31 21.34
N ALA A 68 10.61 -26.29 20.02
CA ALA A 68 10.47 -27.47 19.17
C ALA A 68 11.45 -28.59 19.56
N SER A 69 12.73 -28.26 19.78
CA SER A 69 13.73 -29.24 20.24
C SER A 69 13.44 -29.76 21.64
N GLN A 70 13.07 -28.89 22.58
CA GLN A 70 12.73 -29.29 23.96
C GLN A 70 11.51 -30.19 24.03
N LEU A 71 10.51 -29.97 23.15
CA LEU A 71 9.33 -30.82 23.07
C LEU A 71 9.68 -32.26 22.69
N SER A 72 10.54 -32.42 21.69
CA SER A 72 11.01 -33.74 21.23
C SER A 72 11.82 -34.45 22.33
N GLU A 73 12.75 -33.75 22.97
CA GLU A 73 13.57 -34.30 24.06
C GLU A 73 12.72 -34.71 25.26
N TRP A 74 11.75 -33.86 25.64
CA TRP A 74 10.83 -34.17 26.73
C TRP A 74 9.98 -35.40 26.43
N GLY A 75 9.43 -35.51 25.22
CA GLY A 75 8.57 -36.63 24.86
C GLY A 75 9.29 -37.97 24.84
N GLU A 76 10.55 -38.02 24.38
CA GLU A 76 11.41 -39.21 24.51
C GLU A 76 11.59 -39.65 25.98
N SER A 77 11.62 -38.70 26.91
CA SER A 77 11.77 -38.98 28.34
C SER A 77 10.49 -39.49 29.04
N THR A 78 9.35 -39.57 28.35
CA THR A 78 8.06 -39.95 28.96
C THR A 78 7.85 -41.45 29.11
N GLU A 79 8.69 -42.28 28.48
CA GLU A 79 8.51 -43.74 28.38
C GLU A 79 7.15 -44.17 27.78
N ASP A 80 6.44 -43.24 27.12
CA ASP A 80 5.20 -43.48 26.36
C ASP A 80 5.51 -43.37 24.86
N GLU A 81 5.47 -44.51 24.16
CA GLU A 81 5.76 -44.62 22.73
C GLU A 81 4.92 -43.66 21.88
N ALA A 82 3.64 -43.45 22.22
CA ALA A 82 2.76 -42.58 21.45
C ALA A 82 3.12 -41.10 21.66
N VAL A 83 3.41 -40.72 22.90
CA VAL A 83 3.81 -39.35 23.23
C VAL A 83 5.19 -39.04 22.64
N SER A 84 6.14 -39.97 22.74
CA SER A 84 7.47 -39.84 22.14
C SER A 84 7.38 -39.63 20.63
N ASP A 85 6.67 -40.51 19.91
CA ASP A 85 6.55 -40.43 18.45
C ASP A 85 5.85 -39.14 17.97
N ILE A 86 4.75 -38.75 18.63
CA ILE A 86 3.98 -37.56 18.25
C ILE A 86 4.76 -36.28 18.57
N SER A 87 5.45 -36.22 19.72
CA SER A 87 6.23 -35.05 20.13
C SER A 87 7.43 -34.78 19.22
N ASP A 88 8.12 -35.81 18.75
CA ASP A 88 9.21 -35.71 17.77
C ASP A 88 8.71 -35.10 16.46
N LYS A 89 7.65 -35.68 15.89
CA LYS A 89 7.05 -35.18 14.64
C LYS A 89 6.45 -33.79 14.79
N LEU A 90 5.85 -33.48 15.93
CA LEU A 90 5.35 -32.14 16.23
C LEU A 90 6.51 -31.14 16.36
N GLY A 91 7.63 -31.56 16.95
CA GLY A 91 8.88 -30.80 16.98
C GLY A 91 9.35 -30.42 15.57
N VAL A 92 9.33 -31.35 14.62
CA VAL A 92 9.67 -31.06 13.21
C VAL A 92 8.77 -29.97 12.61
N LEU A 93 7.44 -30.06 12.78
CA LEU A 93 6.52 -29.06 12.25
C LEU A 93 6.66 -27.69 12.95
N LEU A 94 6.90 -27.67 14.26
CA LEU A 94 7.11 -26.44 15.02
C LEU A 94 8.44 -25.76 14.65
N ALA A 95 9.49 -26.54 14.38
CA ALA A 95 10.75 -26.03 13.84
C ALA A 95 10.55 -25.38 12.46
N GLU A 96 9.77 -26.01 11.59
CA GLU A 96 9.46 -25.42 10.28
C GLU A 96 8.64 -24.13 10.42
N ILE A 97 7.69 -24.05 11.37
CA ILE A 97 6.98 -22.80 11.68
C ILE A 97 7.95 -21.70 12.15
N ALA A 98 8.99 -22.06 12.91
CA ALA A 98 10.02 -21.15 13.38
C ALA A 98 10.88 -20.62 12.22
N GLU A 99 11.23 -21.46 11.24
CA GLU A 99 11.93 -21.04 10.02
C GLU A 99 11.09 -20.02 9.22
N GLN A 100 9.77 -20.22 9.14
CA GLN A 100 8.89 -19.23 8.49
C GLN A 100 8.87 -17.86 9.21
N GLU A 101 9.13 -17.80 10.52
CA GLU A 101 9.30 -16.53 11.24
C GLU A 101 10.60 -15.81 10.86
N ASP A 102 11.70 -16.56 10.68
CA ASP A 102 12.98 -15.97 10.26
C ASP A 102 12.89 -15.40 8.84
N LEU A 103 12.32 -16.15 7.91
CA LEU A 103 12.05 -15.69 6.54
C LEU A 103 11.16 -14.43 6.53
N TYR A 104 10.13 -14.40 7.37
CA TYR A 104 9.29 -13.21 7.52
C TYR A 104 10.07 -12.00 8.05
N ALA A 105 10.94 -12.19 9.04
CA ALA A 105 11.79 -11.13 9.57
C ALA A 105 12.74 -10.56 8.50
N GLN A 106 13.32 -11.42 7.65
CA GLN A 106 14.14 -11.01 6.51
C GLN A 106 13.34 -10.15 5.51
N ASN A 107 12.15 -10.59 5.10
CA ASN A 107 11.28 -9.85 4.19
C ASN A 107 10.83 -8.49 4.77
N LEU A 108 10.62 -8.42 6.10
CA LEU A 108 10.35 -7.14 6.77
C LEU A 108 11.54 -6.18 6.72
N GLU A 109 12.78 -6.69 6.81
CA GLU A 109 13.99 -5.88 6.66
C GLU A 109 14.14 -5.35 5.23
N ASP A 110 13.77 -6.13 4.20
CA ASP A 110 13.75 -5.67 2.81
C ASP A 110 12.78 -4.50 2.61
N SER A 111 11.53 -4.65 3.07
CA SER A 111 10.54 -3.55 3.09
C SER A 111 11.07 -2.31 3.83
N ARG A 112 11.71 -2.52 4.99
CA ARG A 112 12.33 -1.43 5.76
C ARG A 112 13.50 -0.79 5.00
N GLY A 113 14.25 -1.58 4.23
CA GLY A 113 15.30 -1.13 3.32
C GLY A 113 14.78 -0.12 2.30
N VAL A 114 13.60 -0.39 1.72
CA VAL A 114 12.93 0.54 0.79
C VAL A 114 12.54 1.85 1.48
N LEU A 115 11.99 1.81 2.71
CA LEU A 115 11.66 3.02 3.48
C LEU A 115 12.89 3.87 3.83
N LYS A 116 14.07 3.26 4.04
CA LYS A 116 15.33 4.00 4.23
C LYS A 116 15.67 4.83 2.98
N GLN A 117 15.29 4.39 1.78
CA GLN A 117 15.52 5.16 0.55
C GLN A 117 14.72 6.47 0.56
N ILE A 118 13.44 6.44 0.96
CA ILE A 118 12.62 7.65 1.14
C ILE A 118 13.29 8.64 2.09
N ARG A 119 13.72 8.14 3.27
CA ARG A 119 14.44 8.96 4.26
C ARG A 119 15.71 9.59 3.70
N ASN A 120 16.48 8.84 2.91
CA ASN A 120 17.70 9.35 2.29
C ASN A 120 17.39 10.45 1.26
N THR A 121 16.34 10.28 0.45
CA THR A 121 15.87 11.32 -0.49
C THR A 121 15.40 12.56 0.27
N GLU A 122 14.61 12.42 1.33
CA GLU A 122 14.22 13.56 2.19
C GLU A 122 15.43 14.32 2.75
N ALA A 123 16.45 13.58 3.21
CA ALA A 123 17.68 14.18 3.72
C ALA A 123 18.45 14.93 2.64
N SER A 124 18.45 14.43 1.40
CA SER A 124 19.12 15.07 0.26
C SER A 124 18.44 16.37 -0.23
N VAL A 125 17.12 16.52 0.01
CA VAL A 125 16.35 17.72 -0.37
C VAL A 125 16.42 18.83 0.68
N ALA A 126 16.74 18.49 1.94
CA ALA A 126 16.82 19.47 3.02
C ALA A 126 17.81 20.63 2.77
N PRO A 127 19.02 20.42 2.22
CA PRO A 127 19.96 21.51 1.89
C PRO A 127 19.38 22.53 0.90
N THR A 128 18.67 22.08 -0.13
CA THR A 128 18.05 22.95 -1.13
C THR A 128 17.01 23.88 -0.50
N ARG A 129 16.17 23.33 0.40
CA ARG A 129 15.19 24.13 1.16
C ARG A 129 15.87 25.14 2.08
N THR A 130 16.91 24.72 2.80
CA THR A 130 17.67 25.60 3.69
C THR A 130 18.41 26.69 2.92
N HIS A 131 18.96 26.40 1.74
CA HIS A 131 19.64 27.38 0.89
C HIS A 131 18.67 28.46 0.40
N LYS A 132 17.48 28.07 -0.09
CA LYS A 132 16.41 29.01 -0.45
C LYS A 132 16.04 29.92 0.73
N GLN A 133 15.82 29.36 1.91
CA GLN A 133 15.47 30.15 3.10
C GLN A 133 16.57 31.16 3.46
N LYS A 134 17.85 30.76 3.40
CA LYS A 134 18.98 31.67 3.67
C LYS A 134 19.00 32.86 2.71
N ILE A 135 18.78 32.63 1.42
CA ILE A 135 18.72 33.72 0.43
C ILE A 135 17.53 34.65 0.74
N GLN A 136 16.37 34.10 1.09
CA GLN A 136 15.19 34.90 1.49
C GLN A 136 15.48 35.77 2.73
N ASP A 137 16.12 35.21 3.75
CA ASP A 137 16.48 35.92 4.97
C ASP A 137 17.52 37.03 4.69
N GLU A 138 18.49 36.77 3.82
CA GLU A 138 19.49 37.74 3.38
C GLU A 138 18.84 38.91 2.61
N ILE A 139 17.90 38.61 1.70
CA ILE A 139 17.12 39.63 0.98
C ILE A 139 16.32 40.49 1.96
N GLN A 140 15.61 39.88 2.92
CA GLN A 140 14.82 40.62 3.91
C GLN A 140 15.70 41.53 4.77
N LYS A 141 16.85 41.01 5.23
CA LYS A 141 17.82 41.78 6.01
C LYS A 141 18.40 42.94 5.20
N LEU A 142 18.72 42.73 3.94
CA LEU A 142 19.26 43.76 3.06
C LEU A 142 18.20 44.82 2.74
N LYS A 143 16.95 44.41 2.43
CA LYS A 143 15.81 45.32 2.22
C LYS A 143 15.55 46.24 3.42
N TYR A 144 15.73 45.71 4.64
CA TYR A 144 15.53 46.51 5.86
C TYR A 144 16.69 47.47 6.15
N LYS A 145 17.94 47.07 5.90
CA LYS A 145 19.13 47.85 6.27
C LYS A 145 19.64 48.79 5.17
N GLU A 146 19.62 48.32 3.93
CA GLU A 146 20.23 48.96 2.75
C GLU A 146 19.35 48.75 1.52
N PRO A 147 18.18 49.40 1.43
CA PRO A 147 17.20 49.16 0.36
C PRO A 147 17.72 49.51 -1.05
N GLU A 148 18.66 50.44 -1.16
CA GLU A 148 19.26 50.89 -2.43
C GLU A 148 20.48 50.04 -2.86
N SER A 149 20.76 48.93 -2.16
CA SER A 149 21.94 48.10 -2.45
C SER A 149 21.79 47.35 -3.77
N THR A 150 22.77 47.48 -4.67
CA THR A 150 22.80 46.75 -5.95
C THR A 150 22.89 45.23 -5.79
N LYS A 151 23.33 44.75 -4.62
CA LYS A 151 23.35 43.31 -4.25
C LYS A 151 21.95 42.71 -4.11
N LEU A 152 20.93 43.55 -3.95
CA LEU A 152 19.55 43.11 -3.83
C LEU A 152 19.08 42.45 -5.14
N VAL A 153 19.40 43.05 -6.29
CA VAL A 153 19.05 42.51 -7.62
C VAL A 153 19.73 41.16 -7.86
N THR A 154 20.98 41.00 -7.44
CA THR A 154 21.70 39.73 -7.59
C THR A 154 21.12 38.63 -6.70
N LEU A 155 20.77 38.95 -5.45
CA LEU A 155 20.15 37.99 -4.53
C LEU A 155 18.73 37.62 -4.98
N GLU A 156 17.97 38.55 -5.55
CA GLU A 156 16.64 38.26 -6.11
C GLU A 156 16.74 37.30 -7.31
N GLN A 157 17.72 37.48 -8.20
CA GLN A 157 17.96 36.52 -9.28
C GLN A 157 18.41 35.16 -8.76
N GLU A 158 19.26 35.13 -7.72
CA GLU A 158 19.66 33.89 -7.05
C GLU A 158 18.48 33.19 -6.39
N LEU A 159 17.56 33.94 -5.79
CA LEU A 159 16.34 33.41 -5.18
C LEU A 159 15.47 32.71 -6.23
N VAL A 160 15.26 33.33 -7.40
CA VAL A 160 14.49 32.70 -8.50
C VAL A 160 15.11 31.36 -8.91
N ARG A 161 16.45 31.29 -8.98
CA ARG A 161 17.17 30.03 -9.27
C ARG A 161 16.99 29.00 -8.15
N ALA A 162 17.13 29.41 -6.89
CA ALA A 162 16.97 28.54 -5.73
C ALA A 162 15.53 28.03 -5.59
N GLU A 163 14.53 28.84 -5.95
CA GLU A 163 13.12 28.46 -6.01
C GLU A 163 12.87 27.39 -7.06
N ALA A 164 13.38 27.56 -8.28
CA ALA A 164 13.28 26.54 -9.33
C ALA A 164 13.92 25.21 -8.89
N GLN A 165 15.11 25.26 -8.28
CA GLN A 165 15.77 24.06 -7.74
C GLN A 165 14.96 23.41 -6.60
N SER A 166 14.38 24.21 -5.70
CA SER A 166 13.50 23.71 -4.63
C SER A 166 12.27 23.01 -5.21
N LEU A 167 11.64 23.57 -6.25
CA LEU A 167 10.47 22.98 -6.90
C LEU A 167 10.79 21.63 -7.54
N VAL A 168 11.92 21.53 -8.25
CA VAL A 168 12.36 20.25 -8.83
C VAL A 168 12.65 19.22 -7.74
N ALA A 169 13.40 19.61 -6.70
CA ALA A 169 13.74 18.72 -5.60
C ALA A 169 12.49 18.22 -4.83
N ASP A 170 11.50 19.09 -4.62
CA ASP A 170 10.24 18.74 -3.97
C ASP A 170 9.37 17.81 -4.84
N ALA A 171 9.36 18.01 -6.17
CA ALA A 171 8.69 17.12 -7.11
C ALA A 171 9.35 15.73 -7.14
N GLN A 172 10.68 15.68 -7.21
CA GLN A 172 11.45 14.43 -7.14
C GLN A 172 11.18 13.68 -5.83
N LEU A 173 11.23 14.37 -4.69
CA LEU A 173 10.92 13.78 -3.40
C LEU A 173 9.52 13.18 -3.39
N THR A 174 8.54 13.90 -3.93
CA THR A 174 7.15 13.44 -4.00
C THR A 174 7.01 12.17 -4.83
N ASN A 175 7.64 12.12 -6.00
CA ASN A 175 7.58 10.98 -6.90
C ASN A 175 8.26 9.74 -6.28
N VAL A 176 9.49 9.91 -5.76
CA VAL A 176 10.23 8.83 -5.10
C VAL A 176 9.46 8.33 -3.89
N THR A 177 8.89 9.23 -3.08
CA THR A 177 8.12 8.84 -1.90
C THR A 177 6.93 7.98 -2.28
N ARG A 178 6.15 8.35 -3.31
CA ARG A 178 5.01 7.54 -3.76
C ARG A 178 5.45 6.17 -4.28
N GLN A 179 6.47 6.15 -5.13
CA GLN A 179 6.99 4.91 -5.72
C GLN A 179 7.50 3.96 -4.63
N LYS A 180 8.38 4.46 -3.76
CA LYS A 180 9.03 3.64 -2.74
C LYS A 180 8.10 3.28 -1.60
N PHE A 181 7.11 4.12 -1.28
CA PHE A 181 6.07 3.74 -0.32
C PHE A 181 5.26 2.57 -0.85
N LYS A 182 4.86 2.62 -2.12
CA LYS A 182 4.13 1.52 -2.77
C LYS A 182 4.95 0.24 -2.78
N GLU A 183 6.21 0.30 -3.20
CA GLU A 183 7.14 -0.82 -3.23
C GLU A 183 7.39 -1.40 -1.83
N ALA A 184 7.63 -0.57 -0.81
CA ALA A 184 7.88 -1.03 0.55
C ALA A 184 6.70 -1.82 1.11
N TYR A 185 5.48 -1.29 0.94
CA TYR A 185 4.30 -1.92 1.50
C TYR A 185 3.79 -3.10 0.66
N ASP A 186 4.11 -3.17 -0.63
CA ASP A 186 3.90 -4.37 -1.44
C ASP A 186 4.67 -5.56 -0.84
N VAL A 187 6.00 -5.40 -0.68
CA VAL A 187 6.87 -6.40 -0.04
C VAL A 187 6.39 -6.73 1.38
N HIS A 188 6.07 -5.71 2.18
CA HIS A 188 5.60 -5.90 3.55
C HIS A 188 4.33 -6.76 3.62
N THR A 189 3.32 -6.45 2.80
CA THR A 189 2.05 -7.18 2.84
C THR A 189 2.14 -8.55 2.20
N ALA A 190 2.96 -8.70 1.15
CA ALA A 190 3.22 -10.00 0.55
C ALA A 190 3.88 -10.96 1.56
N ALA A 191 4.84 -10.47 2.34
CA ALA A 191 5.49 -11.24 3.41
C ALA A 191 4.50 -11.70 4.49
N ILE A 192 3.53 -10.85 4.87
CA ILE A 192 2.49 -11.23 5.83
C ILE A 192 1.62 -12.36 5.27
N ILE A 193 1.21 -12.25 4.01
CA ILE A 193 0.36 -13.24 3.34
C ILE A 193 1.09 -14.59 3.26
N GLU A 194 2.32 -14.59 2.74
CA GLU A 194 3.15 -15.79 2.63
C GLU A 194 3.35 -16.49 3.98
N ARG A 195 3.75 -15.73 5.02
CA ARG A 195 3.90 -16.27 6.38
C ARG A 195 2.60 -16.92 6.87
N ALA A 196 1.48 -16.22 6.71
CA ALA A 196 0.19 -16.70 7.21
C ALA A 196 -0.24 -17.99 6.49
N GLU A 197 -0.15 -18.03 5.16
CA GLU A 197 -0.55 -19.19 4.37
C GLU A 197 0.30 -20.42 4.69
N LYS A 198 1.62 -20.27 4.75
CA LYS A 198 2.53 -21.39 5.10
C LYS A 198 2.33 -21.87 6.54
N GLN A 199 2.15 -20.96 7.49
CA GLN A 199 1.85 -21.35 8.88
C GLN A 199 0.50 -22.05 9.02
N ILE A 200 -0.52 -21.65 8.24
CA ILE A 200 -1.81 -22.34 8.21
C ILE A 200 -1.64 -23.79 7.75
N LEU A 201 -0.89 -24.02 6.66
CA LEU A 201 -0.61 -25.38 6.15
C LEU A 201 0.05 -26.24 7.24
N LEU A 202 1.11 -25.74 7.87
CA LEU A 202 1.83 -26.46 8.94
C LEU A 202 0.96 -26.72 10.17
N ALA A 203 0.21 -25.71 10.63
CA ALA A 203 -0.66 -25.82 11.78
C ALA A 203 -1.78 -26.86 11.58
N GLN A 204 -2.31 -26.98 10.35
CA GLN A 204 -3.29 -28.01 10.02
C GLN A 204 -2.71 -29.42 10.13
N GLN A 205 -1.47 -29.64 9.68
CA GLN A 205 -0.79 -30.93 9.81
C GLN A 205 -0.43 -31.24 11.27
N ALA A 206 0.01 -30.24 12.03
CA ALA A 206 0.27 -30.38 13.46
C ALA A 206 -1.00 -30.82 14.23
N ARG A 207 -2.16 -30.27 13.87
CA ARG A 207 -3.45 -30.72 14.45
C ARG A 207 -3.79 -32.17 14.07
N ARG A 208 -3.48 -32.60 12.85
CA ARG A 208 -3.65 -34.00 12.44
C ARG A 208 -2.76 -34.92 13.27
N LEU A 209 -1.49 -34.55 13.53
CA LEU A 209 -0.61 -35.33 14.41
C LEU A 209 -1.18 -35.47 15.82
N VAL A 210 -1.62 -34.37 16.43
CA VAL A 210 -2.19 -34.39 17.79
C VAL A 210 -3.44 -35.28 17.85
N SER A 211 -4.22 -35.36 16.77
CA SER A 211 -5.41 -36.23 16.73
C SER A 211 -5.11 -37.74 16.70
N LEU A 212 -3.84 -38.13 16.51
CA LEU A 212 -3.42 -39.53 16.60
C LEU A 212 -3.20 -40.01 18.04
N LEU A 213 -3.16 -39.09 19.02
CA LEU A 213 -2.97 -39.44 20.41
C LEU A 213 -4.30 -39.89 21.03
N ASP A 214 -4.35 -41.11 21.55
CA ASP A 214 -5.47 -41.61 22.33
C ASP A 214 -5.37 -41.08 23.78
N ASP A 215 -6.33 -40.24 24.17
CA ASP A 215 -6.43 -39.65 25.51
C ASP A 215 -7.34 -40.46 26.45
N THR A 216 -7.77 -41.67 26.05
CA THR A 216 -8.59 -42.54 26.90
C THR A 216 -7.88 -42.80 28.23
N PRO A 217 -8.53 -42.51 29.37
CA PRO A 217 -7.93 -42.72 30.68
C PRO A 217 -7.81 -44.22 30.99
N THR A 218 -6.67 -44.64 31.53
CA THR A 218 -6.45 -46.03 31.96
C THR A 218 -6.77 -46.24 33.43
N VAL A 219 -7.18 -47.45 33.77
CA VAL A 219 -7.34 -47.88 35.16
C VAL A 219 -5.95 -48.19 35.74
N PRO A 220 -5.66 -47.85 37.02
CA PRO A 220 -4.40 -48.21 37.64
C PRO A 220 -4.12 -49.73 37.56
N GLY A 221 -2.97 -50.08 36.97
CA GLY A 221 -2.56 -51.49 36.77
C GLY A 221 -2.96 -52.08 35.41
N GLU A 222 -3.65 -51.33 34.55
CA GLU A 222 -3.92 -51.68 33.16
C GLU A 222 -2.88 -51.03 32.24
N ASP A 223 -2.32 -51.82 31.32
CA ASP A 223 -1.39 -51.32 30.31
C ASP A 223 -2.15 -50.55 29.22
N ARG A 224 -1.52 -49.50 28.68
CA ARG A 224 -2.05 -48.80 27.51
C ARG A 224 -2.02 -49.70 26.27
N PRO A 225 -2.97 -49.54 25.33
CA PRO A 225 -2.87 -50.17 24.02
C PRO A 225 -1.56 -49.82 23.32
N ALA A 226 -1.06 -50.75 22.50
CA ALA A 226 0.14 -50.52 21.70
C ALA A 226 -0.07 -49.37 20.70
N TYR A 227 0.94 -48.52 20.56
CA TYR A 227 0.93 -47.43 19.59
C TYR A 227 1.07 -47.98 18.15
N LEU A 228 0.15 -47.62 17.26
CA LEU A 228 0.11 -48.11 15.87
C LEU A 228 0.19 -46.99 14.81
N HIS A 229 0.25 -45.72 15.22
CA HIS A 229 0.11 -44.59 14.30
C HIS A 229 1.43 -44.00 13.78
N ALA A 230 2.57 -44.65 14.06
CA ALA A 230 3.90 -44.17 13.66
C ALA A 230 3.99 -43.88 12.16
N GLU A 231 3.46 -44.80 11.33
CA GLU A 231 3.48 -44.67 9.87
C GLU A 231 2.54 -43.56 9.39
N THR A 232 1.34 -43.45 9.96
CA THR A 232 0.40 -42.35 9.68
C THR A 232 1.00 -40.99 10.05
N GLY A 233 1.73 -40.91 11.16
CA GLY A 233 2.47 -39.71 11.55
C GLY A 233 3.52 -39.31 10.52
N ARG A 234 4.26 -40.29 9.98
CA ARG A 234 5.26 -40.07 8.92
C ARG A 234 4.61 -39.58 7.63
N GLU A 235 3.46 -40.13 7.25
CA GLU A 235 2.67 -39.66 6.11
C GLU A 235 2.22 -38.20 6.28
N ILE A 236 1.80 -37.78 7.48
CA ILE A 236 1.43 -36.39 7.75
C ILE A 236 2.61 -35.43 7.55
N LEU A 237 3.84 -35.83 7.91
CA LEU A 237 5.03 -35.02 7.64
C LEU A 237 5.30 -34.91 6.13
N ASN A 238 5.16 -36.00 5.37
CA ASN A 238 5.30 -35.96 3.92
C ASN A 238 4.23 -35.06 3.26
N ASP A 239 2.99 -35.10 3.76
CA ASP A 239 1.91 -34.21 3.32
C ASP A 239 2.24 -32.74 3.61
N ALA A 240 2.83 -32.44 4.77
CA ALA A 240 3.27 -31.09 5.15
C ALA A 240 4.34 -30.58 4.18
N GLU A 241 5.36 -31.40 3.93
CA GLU A 241 6.44 -31.08 3.00
C GLU A 241 5.91 -30.87 1.58
N ALA A 242 5.05 -31.75 1.09
CA ALA A 242 4.44 -31.64 -0.22
C ALA A 242 3.57 -30.36 -0.33
N SER A 243 2.82 -30.03 0.73
CA SER A 243 2.00 -28.82 0.78
C SER A 243 2.84 -27.55 0.74
N LEU A 244 3.96 -27.51 1.48
CA LEU A 244 4.89 -26.38 1.45
C LEU A 244 5.61 -26.25 0.10
N ARG A 245 6.07 -27.37 -0.49
CA ARG A 245 6.70 -27.39 -1.82
C ARG A 245 5.71 -26.99 -2.92
N GLY A 246 4.44 -27.34 -2.76
CA GLY A 246 3.37 -27.01 -3.70
C GLY A 246 2.79 -25.61 -3.52
N TRP A 247 3.13 -24.91 -2.44
CA TRP A 247 2.64 -23.56 -2.19
C TRP A 247 3.14 -22.60 -3.28
N GLN A 248 2.24 -21.72 -3.72
CA GLN A 248 2.51 -20.65 -4.67
C GLN A 248 1.90 -19.36 -4.14
N SER A 249 2.57 -18.24 -4.39
CA SER A 249 2.09 -16.94 -3.94
C SER A 249 0.71 -16.63 -4.53
N SER A 250 -0.25 -16.34 -3.64
CA SER A 250 -1.59 -15.86 -3.99
C SER A 250 -1.63 -14.34 -4.25
N VAL A 251 -0.50 -13.65 -4.05
CA VAL A 251 -0.40 -12.19 -4.11
C VAL A 251 -0.35 -11.73 -5.56
N GLU A 252 -1.35 -10.94 -5.96
CA GLU A 252 -1.33 -10.27 -7.26
C GLU A 252 -0.29 -9.14 -7.30
N PRO A 253 0.55 -9.04 -8.35
CA PRO A 253 1.51 -7.95 -8.47
C PRO A 253 0.82 -6.58 -8.46
N ILE A 254 1.26 -5.68 -7.58
CA ILE A 254 0.66 -4.36 -7.52
C ILE A 254 1.21 -3.50 -8.69
N PRO A 255 0.35 -3.00 -9.60
CA PRO A 255 0.82 -2.32 -10.82
C PRO A 255 1.59 -1.05 -10.48
N SER A 256 2.84 -0.95 -10.91
CA SER A 256 3.71 0.20 -10.57
C SER A 256 4.01 1.07 -11.78
N SER A 257 3.78 2.38 -11.65
CA SER A 257 4.22 3.38 -12.63
C SER A 257 5.70 3.75 -12.48
N ALA A 258 6.49 2.95 -11.75
CA ALA A 258 7.93 3.14 -11.59
C ALA A 258 8.67 3.29 -12.92
N GLY A 259 8.25 2.57 -13.97
CA GLY A 259 8.82 2.68 -15.31
C GLY A 259 8.56 4.02 -16.02
N SER A 260 7.62 4.83 -15.53
CA SER A 260 7.35 6.18 -16.03
C SER A 260 8.28 7.24 -15.41
N LEU A 261 9.09 6.87 -14.41
CA LEU A 261 10.03 7.76 -13.75
C LEU A 261 11.39 7.73 -14.46
N GLY A 262 11.81 8.86 -15.01
CA GLY A 262 13.12 9.00 -15.63
C GLY A 262 14.27 8.93 -14.61
N THR A 263 15.51 8.93 -15.10
CA THR A 263 16.74 8.86 -14.29
C THR A 263 16.85 9.91 -13.18
N ASN A 264 16.15 11.05 -13.35
CA ASN A 264 16.10 12.13 -12.36
C ASN A 264 14.84 12.09 -11.48
N ALA A 265 14.13 10.96 -11.37
CA ALA A 265 12.89 10.83 -10.60
C ALA A 265 11.77 11.82 -10.99
N MET A 266 11.82 12.34 -12.21
CA MET A 266 10.78 13.16 -12.83
C MET A 266 9.98 12.31 -13.80
N ALA A 267 8.73 12.71 -14.07
CA ALA A 267 7.92 12.03 -15.06
C ALA A 267 8.61 12.14 -16.42
N THR A 268 8.89 10.99 -17.04
CA THR A 268 9.15 10.94 -18.46
C THR A 268 7.80 11.20 -19.11
N HIS A 269 7.64 12.31 -19.82
CA HIS A 269 6.57 12.40 -20.81
C HIS A 269 6.92 11.39 -21.90
N THR A 270 6.51 10.14 -21.71
CA THR A 270 6.17 9.30 -22.84
C THR A 270 5.03 10.02 -23.53
N ILE A 271 5.36 10.79 -24.57
CA ILE A 271 4.43 11.04 -25.66
C ILE A 271 3.86 9.65 -25.95
N PRO A 272 2.54 9.42 -25.86
CA PRO A 272 2.00 8.11 -26.17
C PRO A 272 2.50 7.81 -27.58
N ASP A 273 3.28 6.74 -27.67
CA ASP A 273 3.71 6.16 -28.91
C ASP A 273 2.43 5.99 -29.73
N ARG A 274 2.24 6.85 -30.74
CA ARG A 274 1.28 6.58 -31.80
C ARG A 274 1.86 5.33 -32.41
N THR A 275 1.37 4.18 -31.94
CA THR A 275 1.57 2.88 -32.53
C THR A 275 1.80 3.06 -34.01
N GLU A 276 3.06 2.91 -34.43
CA GLU A 276 3.42 2.81 -35.84
C GLU A 276 2.76 1.53 -36.35
N HIS A 277 1.47 1.62 -36.65
CA HIS A 277 0.89 0.80 -37.68
C HIS A 277 1.64 1.21 -38.96
N HIS A 278 2.70 0.48 -39.27
CA HIS A 278 3.21 0.38 -40.63
C HIS A 278 2.08 -0.15 -41.52
N ALA A 279 1.17 0.75 -41.90
CA ALA A 279 0.37 0.56 -43.09
C ALA A 279 1.38 0.50 -44.23
N SER A 280 1.38 -0.62 -44.95
CA SER A 280 2.19 -0.78 -46.16
C SER A 280 1.91 0.38 -47.12
N ASP A 281 2.90 0.79 -47.93
CA ASP A 281 2.73 1.90 -48.88
C ASP A 281 1.49 1.72 -49.79
N ALA A 282 1.09 0.48 -50.06
CA ALA A 282 -0.14 0.14 -50.76
C ALA A 282 -1.42 0.62 -50.04
N GLN A 283 -1.50 0.45 -48.71
CA GLN A 283 -2.66 0.87 -47.92
C GLN A 283 -2.75 2.39 -47.78
N ARG A 284 -1.61 3.10 -47.86
CA ARG A 284 -1.58 4.57 -47.87
C ARG A 284 -2.06 5.14 -49.20
N VAL A 285 -1.66 4.53 -50.32
CA VAL A 285 -2.12 4.92 -51.66
C VAL A 285 -3.62 4.70 -51.80
N GLU A 286 -4.13 3.54 -51.37
CA GLU A 286 -5.56 3.20 -51.45
C GLU A 286 -6.45 4.09 -50.55
N ALA A 287 -5.92 4.54 -49.40
CA ALA A 287 -6.63 5.50 -48.54
C ALA A 287 -6.64 6.92 -49.13
N MET A 288 -5.58 7.29 -49.86
CA MET A 288 -5.49 8.60 -50.52
C MET A 288 -6.36 8.66 -51.78
N GLU A 289 -6.45 7.58 -52.54
CA GLU A 289 -7.35 7.44 -53.69
C GLU A 289 -8.81 7.51 -53.24
N ARG A 290 -9.19 6.81 -52.16
CA ARG A 290 -10.56 6.90 -51.60
C ARG A 290 -10.91 8.30 -51.10
N ALA A 291 -9.97 9.01 -50.48
CA ALA A 291 -10.20 10.38 -50.06
C ALA A 291 -10.41 11.33 -51.25
N GLN A 292 -9.67 11.16 -52.34
CA GLN A 292 -9.87 11.92 -53.58
C GLN A 292 -11.20 11.61 -54.26
N GLU A 293 -11.62 10.34 -54.27
CA GLU A 293 -12.92 9.95 -54.81
C GLU A 293 -14.09 10.53 -54.01
N GLU A 294 -13.99 10.58 -52.68
CA GLU A 294 -14.99 11.21 -51.81
C GLU A 294 -15.07 12.73 -52.03
N GLU A 295 -13.93 13.40 -52.24
CA GLU A 295 -13.87 14.84 -52.51
C GLU A 295 -14.48 15.17 -53.88
N LEU A 296 -14.18 14.38 -54.92
CA LEU A 296 -14.79 14.50 -56.25
C LEU A 296 -16.30 14.24 -56.23
N GLN A 297 -16.76 13.27 -55.42
CA GLN A 297 -18.18 13.00 -55.25
C GLN A 297 -18.90 14.15 -54.53
N GLN A 298 -18.26 14.77 -53.53
CA GLN A 298 -18.80 15.95 -52.84
C GLN A 298 -18.88 17.17 -53.76
N GLU A 299 -17.88 17.40 -54.62
CA GLU A 299 -17.92 18.48 -55.61
C GLU A 299 -19.03 18.27 -56.66
N GLN A 300 -19.22 17.03 -57.15
CA GLN A 300 -20.33 16.71 -58.05
C GLN A 300 -21.70 16.89 -57.36
N HIS A 301 -21.81 16.53 -56.08
CA HIS A 301 -23.04 16.72 -55.31
C HIS A 301 -23.36 18.21 -55.12
N GLN A 302 -22.34 19.05 -54.88
CA GLN A 302 -22.52 20.50 -54.79
C GLN A 302 -22.93 21.13 -56.14
N GLN A 303 -22.35 20.68 -57.25
CA GLN A 303 -22.76 21.17 -58.58
C GLN A 303 -24.20 20.79 -58.93
N HIS A 304 -24.63 19.54 -58.65
CA HIS A 304 -26.03 19.13 -58.85
C HIS A 304 -27.01 19.91 -57.97
N GLN A 305 -26.62 20.23 -56.73
CA GLN A 305 -27.44 21.02 -55.84
C GLN A 305 -27.61 22.46 -56.37
N GLN A 306 -26.54 23.04 -56.91
CA GLN A 306 -26.54 24.40 -57.47
C GLN A 306 -27.36 24.52 -58.77
N GLU A 307 -27.33 23.51 -59.65
CA GLU A 307 -28.20 23.44 -60.83
C GLU A 307 -29.69 23.26 -60.47
N SER A 308 -29.99 22.46 -59.43
CA SER A 308 -31.37 22.26 -58.96
C SER A 308 -32.00 23.55 -58.38
N LEU A 309 -31.20 24.37 -57.71
CA LEU A 309 -31.59 25.67 -57.16
C LEU A 309 -31.78 26.73 -58.25
N ALA A 310 -30.99 26.69 -59.33
CA ALA A 310 -31.15 27.57 -60.49
C ALA A 310 -32.42 27.26 -61.30
N SER A 311 -32.87 26.00 -61.37
CA SER A 311 -34.12 25.64 -62.04
C SER A 311 -35.38 26.05 -61.25
N ALA A 312 -35.29 26.16 -59.91
CA ALA A 312 -36.43 26.44 -59.03
C ALA A 312 -36.79 27.94 -58.92
N THR A 313 -35.98 28.85 -59.47
CA THR A 313 -36.17 30.31 -59.34
C THR A 313 -36.91 30.96 -60.52
N SER A 314 -37.51 30.17 -61.43
CA SER A 314 -38.23 30.65 -62.62
C SER A 314 -39.76 30.56 -62.54
N SER A 315 -40.39 30.58 -61.37
CA SER A 315 -41.86 30.60 -61.27
C SER A 315 -42.40 31.39 -60.05
N SER A 316 -43.07 32.51 -60.37
CA SER A 316 -44.15 33.24 -59.66
C SER A 316 -43.89 33.77 -58.23
N GLU A 317 -43.81 35.07 -57.97
CA GLU A 317 -44.83 36.16 -57.96
C GLU A 317 -45.46 36.45 -56.56
N GLN A 318 -45.13 37.65 -56.06
CA GLN A 318 -45.68 38.57 -55.03
C GLN A 318 -46.53 38.13 -53.80
N PRO A 319 -46.37 38.82 -52.62
CA PRO A 319 -47.14 38.61 -51.38
C PRO A 319 -48.23 39.69 -51.12
N PRO A 320 -49.16 39.47 -50.16
CA PRO A 320 -49.55 40.57 -49.27
C PRO A 320 -49.82 40.21 -47.79
N TYR A 321 -49.36 41.14 -46.92
CA TYR A 321 -49.73 41.54 -45.54
C TYR A 321 -50.45 40.62 -44.50
N PRO A 322 -50.16 40.79 -43.18
CA PRO A 322 -50.72 40.00 -42.07
C PRO A 322 -51.84 40.72 -41.28
N PRO A 323 -52.55 40.01 -40.38
CA PRO A 323 -52.92 40.66 -39.12
C PRO A 323 -52.90 39.79 -37.84
N ALA A 324 -52.45 40.46 -36.77
CA ALA A 324 -53.05 40.62 -35.43
C ALA A 324 -53.14 39.48 -34.39
N ILE A 325 -52.80 39.91 -33.16
CA ILE A 325 -52.81 39.29 -31.82
C ILE A 325 -54.26 39.14 -31.31
N PRO A 326 -54.56 38.24 -30.33
CA PRO A 326 -54.82 38.78 -28.99
C PRO A 326 -54.34 37.93 -27.79
N THR A 327 -54.25 38.68 -26.69
CA THR A 327 -53.85 38.48 -25.29
C THR A 327 -54.63 37.48 -24.41
N ALA A 328 -53.87 36.97 -23.41
CA ALA A 328 -54.15 36.82 -21.97
C ALA A 328 -55.10 35.71 -21.45
N GLN A 329 -54.64 34.95 -20.44
CA GLN A 329 -55.07 35.12 -19.04
C GLN A 329 -54.27 34.27 -18.03
N THR A 330 -54.14 34.84 -16.84
CA THR A 330 -53.44 34.38 -15.61
C THR A 330 -54.37 33.53 -14.72
N THR A 331 -53.84 32.57 -13.95
CA THR A 331 -54.31 32.15 -12.59
C THR A 331 -53.40 31.02 -12.05
N THR A 332 -52.51 31.30 -11.08
CA THR A 332 -52.60 31.08 -9.61
C THR A 332 -52.58 29.62 -9.12
N ALA A 333 -51.44 29.26 -8.49
CA ALA A 333 -51.20 28.50 -7.25
C ALA A 333 -52.15 27.37 -6.80
N THR A 334 -51.59 26.22 -6.40
CA THR A 334 -51.54 25.72 -4.99
C THR A 334 -51.22 24.21 -4.92
N THR A 335 -50.20 23.87 -4.11
CA THR A 335 -49.98 22.70 -3.21
C THR A 335 -50.52 21.30 -3.58
N THR A 336 -49.68 20.26 -3.44
CA THR A 336 -49.84 19.10 -2.51
C THR A 336 -48.82 17.97 -2.82
N GLU A 337 -47.89 17.71 -1.89
CA GLU A 337 -47.31 16.39 -1.58
C GLU A 337 -48.11 15.83 -0.36
N PRO A 338 -48.05 14.56 0.09
CA PRO A 338 -47.13 13.47 -0.30
C PRO A 338 -47.74 12.03 -0.36
N ALA A 339 -46.86 11.05 -0.66
CA ALA A 339 -46.62 9.81 0.11
C ALA A 339 -46.95 8.40 -0.50
N VAL A 340 -46.03 7.47 -0.18
CA VAL A 340 -46.12 5.98 0.01
C VAL A 340 -46.26 5.11 -1.27
N LEU A 341 -45.72 3.89 -1.50
CA LEU A 341 -45.26 2.69 -0.75
C LEU A 341 -44.11 2.00 -1.54
N THR A 342 -42.97 1.61 -0.94
CA THR A 342 -42.65 0.30 -0.31
C THR A 342 -42.97 -0.97 -1.10
N SER A 343 -41.94 -1.74 -1.43
CA SER A 343 -41.73 -3.13 -0.96
C SER A 343 -40.24 -3.44 -0.96
#